data_AF-A0A2T9X6Y8-F1
#
_entry.id   AF-A0A2T9X6Y8-F1
#
_cell.length_a   1.000
_cell.length_b   1.000
_cell.length_c   1.000
_cell.angle_alpha   90.00
_cell.angle_beta   90.00
_cell.angle_gamma   90.00
#
_symmetry.space_group_name_H-M   'P 1'
#
loop_
_entity.id
_entity.type
_entity.pdbx_description
1 polymer ?
#
loop_
_entity_poly.entity_id
_entity_poly.type
_entity_poly.pdbx_seq_one_letter_code
_entity_poly.pdbx_strand_id
1 'polypeptide(L)'
;MSRAPPTKWTCDICKNTIYWDELFTFTSKKTVVHYTCFREKALKTAKVDQEQLTAVLDSLEDELKMIVVYKQRLGKIKDEEVKKYMEQAEKDAEKNSAMLTRAVEKLSGVLD
;
A
#
# COMPACT_ATOMS: atom_id res chain seq x y z
N MET A 1 -17.34 9.54 13.94
CA MET A 1 -16.33 8.49 14.22
C MET A 1 -15.01 9.21 14.44
N SER A 2 -14.33 8.94 15.55
CA SER A 2 -13.03 9.53 15.87
C SER A 2 -11.99 9.05 14.85
N ARG A 3 -11.19 9.94 14.27
CA ARG A 3 -10.12 9.60 13.32
C ARG A 3 -9.15 8.61 13.97
N ALA A 4 -8.62 7.64 13.21
CA ALA A 4 -7.58 6.76 13.72
C ALA A 4 -6.37 7.57 14.22
N PRO A 5 -5.54 7.04 15.12
CA PRO A 5 -4.35 7.76 15.55
C PRO A 5 -3.43 8.07 14.35
N PRO A 6 -2.70 9.20 14.37
CA PRO A 6 -1.74 9.51 13.33
C PRO A 6 -0.60 8.49 13.33
N THR A 7 -0.06 8.20 12.14
CA THR A 7 1.20 7.48 12.04
C THR A 7 2.38 8.42 12.28
N LYS A 8 3.60 7.86 12.33
CA LYS A 8 4.83 8.65 12.34
C LYS A 8 5.24 9.18 10.96
N TRP A 9 4.52 8.81 9.91
CA TRP A 9 4.89 9.07 8.53
C TRP A 9 4.12 10.26 7.95
N THR A 10 4.82 11.00 7.10
CA THR A 10 4.26 12.10 6.31
C THR A 10 4.34 11.72 4.85
N CYS A 11 3.26 11.91 4.11
CA CYS A 11 3.21 11.62 2.69
C CYS A 11 4.17 12.52 1.92
N ASP A 12 5.09 11.92 1.17
CA ASP A 12 6.09 12.67 0.40
C ASP A 12 5.48 13.47 -0.78
N ILE A 13 4.25 13.15 -1.21
CA ILE A 13 3.55 13.83 -2.30
C ILE A 13 2.77 15.05 -1.78
N CYS A 14 1.81 14.85 -0.87
CA CYS A 14 0.94 15.94 -0.41
C CYS A 14 1.42 16.63 0.89
N LYS A 15 2.51 16.14 1.49
CA LYS A 15 3.11 16.63 2.74
C LYS A 15 2.19 16.59 3.97
N ASN A 16 1.05 15.91 3.89
CA ASN A 16 0.15 15.67 5.01
C ASN A 16 0.55 14.41 5.80
N THR A 17 0.22 14.38 7.09
CA THR A 17 0.38 13.21 7.96
C THR A 17 -0.50 12.06 7.49
N ILE A 18 0.07 10.86 7.46
CA ILE A 18 -0.65 9.62 7.15
C ILE A 18 -1.27 9.10 8.45
N TYR A 19 -2.52 8.65 8.39
CA TYR A 19 -3.25 8.05 9.51
C TYR A 19 -3.36 6.53 9.34
N TRP A 20 -3.53 5.80 10.44
CA TRP A 20 -3.57 4.33 10.41
C TRP A 20 -4.79 3.75 9.68
N ASP A 21 -5.83 4.55 9.46
CA ASP A 21 -7.00 4.21 8.64
C ASP A 21 -6.81 4.52 7.15
N GLU A 22 -5.72 5.16 6.76
CA GLU A 22 -5.40 5.49 5.38
C GLU A 22 -4.46 4.43 4.76
N LEU A 23 -4.69 4.07 3.50
CA LEU A 23 -3.78 3.22 2.74
C LEU A 23 -2.53 4.02 2.35
N PHE A 24 -1.36 3.43 2.57
CA PHE A 24 -0.08 4.02 2.19
C PHE A 24 0.88 2.94 1.67
N THR A 25 1.87 3.35 0.88
CA THR A 25 2.91 2.47 0.37
C THR A 25 4.30 3.09 0.52
N PHE A 26 5.32 2.23 0.52
CA PHE A 26 6.73 2.62 0.54
C PHE A 26 7.30 2.59 -0.88
N THR A 27 7.85 3.73 -1.30
CA THR A 27 8.47 3.87 -2.61
C THR A 27 9.90 3.32 -2.62
N SER A 28 10.47 3.11 -3.81
CA SER A 28 11.89 2.75 -3.95
C SER A 28 12.86 3.79 -3.38
N LYS A 29 12.44 5.06 -3.29
CA LYS A 29 13.19 6.15 -2.63
C LYS A 29 13.13 6.08 -1.10
N LYS A 30 12.57 5.00 -0.52
CA LYS A 30 12.36 4.82 0.93
C LYS A 30 11.45 5.90 1.54
N THR A 31 10.63 6.56 0.72
CA THR A 31 9.64 7.52 1.18
C THR A 31 8.28 6.86 1.31
N VAL A 32 7.43 7.42 2.17
CA VAL A 32 6.07 6.91 2.39
C VAL A 32 5.09 7.86 1.73
N VAL A 33 4.10 7.31 1.03
CA VAL A 33 3.07 8.09 0.34
C VAL A 33 1.70 7.48 0.57
N HIS A 34 0.66 8.33 0.65
CA HIS A 34 -0.71 7.82 0.56
C HIS A 34 -0.87 7.06 -0.76
N TYR A 35 -1.55 5.93 -0.71
CA TYR A 35 -1.88 5.18 -1.91
C TYR A 35 -2.69 6.04 -2.89
N THR A 36 -3.62 6.86 -2.39
CA THR A 36 -4.43 7.78 -3.22
C THR A 36 -3.56 8.80 -3.95
N CYS A 37 -2.64 9.48 -3.25
CA CYS A 37 -1.70 10.41 -3.87
C CYS A 37 -0.79 9.72 -4.89
N PHE A 38 -0.35 8.49 -4.58
CA PHE A 38 0.47 7.68 -5.46
C PHE A 38 -0.29 7.30 -6.74
N ARG A 39 -1.52 6.81 -6.61
CA ARG A 39 -2.43 6.45 -7.71
C ARG A 39 -2.70 7.64 -8.62
N GLU A 40 -3.12 8.77 -8.05
CA GLU A 40 -3.42 9.98 -8.82
C GLU A 40 -2.22 10.50 -9.61
N LYS A 41 -1.03 10.53 -8.97
CA LYS A 41 0.18 10.99 -9.64
C LYS A 41 0.62 9.99 -10.71
N ALA A 42 0.56 8.68 -10.45
CA ALA A 42 0.91 7.64 -11.42
C ALA A 42 0.04 7.69 -12.67
N LEU A 43 -1.28 7.88 -12.53
CA LEU A 43 -2.20 7.98 -13.67
C LEU A 43 -1.94 9.23 -14.54
N LYS A 44 -1.49 10.33 -13.93
CA LYS A 44 -1.12 11.57 -14.65
C LYS A 44 0.22 11.47 -15.37
N THR A 45 1.14 10.63 -14.90
CA THR A 45 2.49 10.46 -15.44
C THR A 45 2.69 9.09 -16.09
N ALA A 46 1.60 8.43 -16.49
CA ALA A 46 1.62 7.12 -17.10
C ALA A 46 2.48 7.11 -18.37
N LYS A 47 3.37 6.12 -18.49
CA LYS A 47 4.23 5.89 -19.67
C LYS A 47 3.73 4.73 -20.53
N VAL A 48 2.66 4.09 -20.09
CA VAL A 48 2.03 2.92 -20.69
C VAL A 48 0.52 3.14 -20.80
N ASP A 49 -0.16 2.15 -21.37
CA ASP A 49 -1.61 2.13 -21.45
C ASP A 49 -2.27 2.30 -20.06
N GLN A 50 -3.33 3.11 -20.00
CA GLN A 50 -4.00 3.43 -18.74
C GLN A 50 -4.78 2.26 -18.15
N GLU A 51 -5.33 1.35 -18.97
CA GLU A 51 -6.02 0.16 -18.46
C GLU A 51 -5.02 -0.78 -17.80
N GLN A 52 -3.86 -1.00 -18.45
CA GLN A 52 -2.77 -1.79 -17.88
C GLN A 52 -2.30 -1.20 -16.53
N LEU A 53 -2.04 0.11 -16.47
CA LEU A 53 -1.59 0.76 -15.24
C LEU A 53 -2.65 0.69 -14.14
N THR A 54 -3.92 0.87 -14.50
CA THR A 54 -5.05 0.79 -13.56
C THR A 54 -5.17 -0.61 -12.97
N ALA A 55 -5.03 -1.67 -13.77
CA ALA A 55 -5.07 -3.04 -13.26
C ALA A 55 -3.96 -3.31 -12.21
N VAL A 56 -2.75 -2.76 -12.43
CA VAL A 56 -1.65 -2.89 -11.45
C VAL A 56 -1.92 -2.06 -10.19
N LEU A 57 -2.48 -0.85 -10.34
CA LEU A 57 -2.87 0.00 -9.22
C LEU A 57 -3.99 -0.62 -8.38
N ASP A 58 -5.00 -1.22 -9.00
CA ASP A 58 -6.11 -1.90 -8.32
C ASP A 58 -5.58 -3.12 -7.54
N SER A 59 -4.71 -3.92 -8.16
CA SER A 59 -4.03 -5.03 -7.49
C SER A 59 -3.22 -4.56 -6.28
N LEU A 60 -2.53 -3.43 -6.39
CA LEU A 60 -1.79 -2.84 -5.27
C LEU A 60 -2.73 -2.40 -4.15
N GLU A 61 -3.87 -1.80 -4.49
CA GLU A 61 -4.86 -1.38 -3.50
C GLU A 61 -5.40 -2.56 -2.70
N ASP A 62 -5.70 -3.66 -3.39
CA ASP A 62 -6.23 -4.87 -2.78
C ASP A 62 -5.21 -5.52 -1.83
N GLU A 63 -3.93 -5.59 -2.22
CA GLU A 63 -2.87 -6.08 -1.35
C GLU A 63 -2.72 -5.20 -0.08
N LEU A 64 -2.76 -3.87 -0.24
CA LEU A 64 -2.70 -2.95 0.90
C LEU A 64 -3.90 -3.12 1.85
N LYS A 65 -5.11 -3.31 1.31
CA LYS A 65 -6.31 -3.62 2.11
C LYS A 65 -6.15 -4.96 2.84
N MET A 66 -5.61 -5.97 2.16
CA MET A 66 -5.43 -7.30 2.73
C MET A 66 -4.44 -7.29 3.90
N ILE A 67 -3.36 -6.52 3.84
CA ILE A 67 -2.43 -6.33 4.97
C ILE A 67 -3.17 -5.80 6.21
N VAL A 68 -4.02 -4.77 6.04
CA VAL A 68 -4.81 -4.20 7.16
C VAL A 68 -5.77 -5.25 7.72
N VAL A 69 -6.43 -6.00 6.85
CA VAL A 69 -7.36 -7.07 7.22
C VAL A 69 -6.63 -8.18 7.99
N TYR A 70 -5.46 -8.62 7.54
CA TYR A 70 -4.65 -9.62 8.25
C TYR A 70 -4.23 -9.13 9.62
N LYS A 71 -3.71 -7.90 9.75
CA LYS A 71 -3.32 -7.30 11.04
C LYS A 71 -4.48 -7.25 12.03
N GLN A 72 -5.68 -6.87 11.58
CA GLN A 72 -6.88 -6.87 12.43
C GLN A 72 -7.33 -8.27 12.85
N ARG A 73 -7.21 -9.26 11.96
CA ARG A 73 -7.64 -10.64 12.21
C ARG A 73 -6.64 -11.41 13.07
N LEU A 74 -5.34 -11.18 12.91
CA LEU A 74 -4.28 -11.83 13.69
C LEU A 74 -4.48 -11.65 15.20
N GLY A 75 -4.93 -10.49 15.65
CA GLY A 75 -5.24 -10.23 17.07
C GLY A 75 -6.40 -11.07 17.64
N LYS A 76 -7.17 -11.76 16.79
CA LYS A 76 -8.31 -12.60 17.19
C LYS A 76 -7.98 -14.10 17.17
N ILE A 77 -6.86 -14.49 16.56
CA ILE A 77 -6.48 -15.90 16.41
C ILE A 77 -5.76 -16.35 17.67
N LYS A 78 -6.29 -17.41 18.29
CA LYS A 78 -5.73 -18.01 19.51
C LYS A 78 -4.89 -19.25 19.24
N ASP A 79 -5.11 -19.90 18.11
CA ASP A 79 -4.34 -21.07 17.68
C ASP A 79 -3.01 -20.61 17.07
N GLU A 80 -1.90 -21.01 17.69
CA GLU A 80 -0.56 -20.56 17.30
C GLU A 80 -0.10 -21.12 15.94
N GLU A 81 -0.60 -22.29 15.51
CA GLU A 81 -0.28 -22.85 14.21
C GLU A 81 -1.01 -22.08 13.10
N VAL A 82 -2.32 -21.84 13.28
CA VAL A 82 -3.11 -21.02 12.36
C VAL A 82 -2.59 -19.58 12.30
N LYS A 83 -2.14 -19.04 13.44
CA LYS A 83 -1.55 -17.70 13.51
C LYS A 83 -0.28 -17.60 12.67
N LYS A 84 0.59 -18.61 12.68
CA LYS A 84 1.80 -18.64 11.82
C LYS A 84 1.46 -18.60 10.33
N TYR A 85 0.44 -19.33 9.89
CA TYR A 85 0.01 -19.28 8.49
C TYR A 85 -0.50 -17.90 8.09
N MET A 86 -1.27 -17.27 8.97
CA MET A 86 -1.80 -15.92 8.76
C MET A 86 -0.71 -14.84 8.78
N GLU A 87 0.30 -14.96 9.66
CA GLU A 87 1.47 -14.08 9.67
C GLU A 87 2.29 -14.23 8.39
N GLN A 88 2.39 -15.44 7.85
CA GLN A 88 3.05 -15.68 6.58
C GLN A 88 2.27 -15.04 5.41
N ALA A 89 0.95 -15.20 5.37
CA ALA A 89 0.10 -14.58 4.36
C ALA A 89 0.17 -13.05 4.40
N GLU A 90 0.25 -12.46 5.59
CA GLU A 90 0.44 -11.03 5.78
C GLU A 90 1.78 -10.54 5.22
N LYS A 91 2.87 -11.25 5.53
CA LYS A 91 4.20 -10.94 4.97
C LYS A 91 4.26 -11.07 3.46
N ASP A 92 3.53 -12.02 2.89
CA ASP A 92 3.49 -12.20 1.44
C ASP A 92 2.68 -11.08 0.77
N ALA A 93 1.59 -10.62 1.38
CA ALA A 93 0.88 -9.41 0.93
C ALA A 93 1.78 -8.17 0.99
N GLU A 94 2.60 -8.00 2.06
CA GLU A 94 3.58 -6.90 2.15
C GLU A 94 4.66 -6.97 1.05
N LYS A 95 5.11 -8.18 0.67
CA LYS A 95 6.04 -8.35 -0.46
C LYS A 95 5.37 -8.01 -1.79
N ASN A 96 4.14 -8.48 -2.00
CA ASN A 96 3.37 -8.21 -3.21
C ASN A 96 3.13 -6.71 -3.39
N SER A 97 2.72 -6.01 -2.32
CA SER A 97 2.52 -4.56 -2.38
C SER A 97 3.81 -3.82 -2.72
N ALA A 98 4.96 -4.25 -2.19
CA ALA A 98 6.26 -3.67 -2.54
C ALA A 98 6.63 -3.91 -4.01
N MET A 99 6.38 -5.11 -4.54
CA MET A 99 6.61 -5.45 -5.94
C MET A 99 5.72 -4.64 -6.88
N LEU A 100 4.42 -4.54 -6.57
CA LEU A 100 3.45 -3.78 -7.36
C LEU A 100 3.74 -2.27 -7.31
N THR A 101 4.16 -1.75 -6.16
CA THR A 101 4.60 -0.34 -6.05
C THR A 101 5.76 -0.07 -7.01
N ARG A 102 6.79 -0.93 -7.04
CA ARG A 102 7.91 -0.80 -7.99
C ARG A 102 7.47 -0.95 -9.44
N ALA A 103 6.48 -1.81 -9.71
CA ALA A 103 5.92 -1.95 -11.05
C ALA A 103 5.27 -0.63 -11.49
N VAL A 104 4.43 -0.02 -10.64
CA VAL A 104 3.83 1.30 -10.91
C VAL A 104 4.90 2.37 -11.12
N GLU A 105 5.95 2.39 -10.29
CA GLU A 105 7.08 3.32 -10.46
C GLU A 105 7.81 3.16 -11.80
N LYS A 106 7.89 1.94 -12.33
CA LYS A 106 8.50 1.67 -13.64
C LYS A 106 7.57 2.05 -14.80
N LEU A 107 6.26 1.84 -14.62
CA LEU A 107 5.22 2.06 -15.63
C LEU A 107 4.75 3.52 -15.69
N SER A 108 5.13 4.34 -14.71
CA SER A 108 4.78 5.76 -14.61
C SER A 108 5.99 6.62 -14.27
N GLY A 109 5.85 7.94 -14.32
CA GLY A 109 6.80 8.90 -13.77
C GLY A 109 6.43 9.33 -12.36
N VAL A 110 5.82 8.46 -11.54
CA VAL A 110 5.26 8.87 -10.23
C VAL A 110 6.32 9.42 -9.25
N LEU A 111 7.58 9.02 -9.39
CA LEU A 111 8.69 9.52 -8.58
C LEU A 111 9.52 10.61 -9.27
N ASP A 112 9.21 10.92 -10.53
CA ASP A 112 9.79 12.04 -11.29
C ASP A 112 9.04 13.34 -10.92
#